data_AF-A0A1H5WAQ2-F1
#
_entry.id   AF-A0A1H5WAQ2-F1
#
_cell.length_a   1.000
_cell.length_b   1.000
_cell.length_c   1.000
_cell.angle_alpha   90.00
_cell.angle_beta   90.00
_cell.angle_gamma   90.00
#
_symmetry.space_group_name_H-M   'P 1'
#
loop_
_entity.id
_entity.type
_entity.pdbx_description
1 polymer ?
#
loop_
_entity_poly.entity_id
_entity_poly.type
_entity_poly.pdbx_seq_one_letter_code
_entity_poly.pdbx_strand_id
1 'polypeptide(L)'
;MRMCGKFTQPVNAARLGRAGLALVWIGLAAGCAQIPELAASINEDLRDSRYPALVPIDRAVVPLPAPEEEASELQSELDARRARLRRRAEAMLNEGAGG
;
A
#
# COMPACT_ATOMS: atom_id res chain seq x y z
N MET A 1 -15.72 6.96 -2.58
CA MET A 1 -15.99 8.06 -1.63
C MET A 1 -16.32 7.48 -0.26
N ARG A 2 -15.80 8.10 0.81
CA ARG A 2 -15.93 7.80 2.25
C ARG A 2 -14.90 6.83 2.86
N MET A 3 -13.89 7.45 3.46
CA MET A 3 -12.97 6.91 4.45
C MET A 3 -13.71 6.15 5.56
N CYS A 4 -13.09 5.07 6.03
CA CYS A 4 -13.17 4.67 7.43
C CYS A 4 -11.78 4.23 7.88
N GLY A 5 -10.91 5.22 8.09
CA GLY A 5 -9.86 5.08 9.08
C GLY A 5 -10.51 5.02 10.46
N LYS A 6 -10.42 3.87 11.11
CA LYS A 6 -10.58 3.69 12.56
C LYS A 6 -9.50 2.68 12.95
N PHE A 7 -8.33 3.17 13.34
CA PHE A 7 -7.99 3.32 14.76
C PHE A 7 -8.26 2.01 15.51
N THR A 8 -7.20 1.22 15.62
CA THR A 8 -6.83 0.33 16.71
C THR A 8 -7.88 0.23 17.83
N GLN A 9 -8.42 -0.97 18.04
CA GLN A 9 -8.98 -1.35 19.33
C GLN A 9 -8.11 -2.44 19.97
N PRO A 10 -7.66 -2.27 21.23
CA PRO A 10 -7.10 -3.37 22.00
C PRO A 10 -8.24 -4.31 22.40
N VAL A 11 -8.23 -5.53 21.86
CA VAL A 11 -9.14 -6.58 22.31
C VAL A 11 -8.71 -7.04 23.70
N ASN A 12 -9.57 -6.82 24.69
CA ASN A 12 -9.41 -7.39 26.02
C ASN A 12 -9.40 -8.93 25.92
N ALA A 13 -8.25 -9.52 26.23
CA ALA A 13 -7.93 -10.95 26.08
C ALA A 13 -8.78 -11.92 26.94
N ALA A 14 -9.73 -11.42 27.73
CA ALA A 14 -10.42 -12.21 28.76
C ALA A 14 -11.81 -12.77 28.33
N ARG A 15 -12.23 -12.65 27.06
CA ARG A 15 -13.55 -13.17 26.58
C ARG A 15 -13.48 -13.96 25.27
N LEU A 16 -12.36 -14.65 25.02
CA LEU A 16 -12.19 -15.52 23.85
C LEU A 16 -12.68 -16.95 24.13
N GLY A 17 -14.00 -17.15 24.21
CA GLY A 17 -14.57 -18.51 24.31
C GLY A 17 -15.38 -18.92 23.08
N ARG A 18 -16.25 -18.04 22.57
CA ARG A 18 -17.13 -18.33 21.42
C ARG A 18 -17.18 -17.18 20.40
N ALA A 19 -17.05 -15.94 20.86
CA ALA A 19 -16.99 -14.76 20.00
C ALA A 19 -15.71 -14.70 19.14
N GLY A 20 -14.58 -15.20 19.66
CA GLY A 20 -13.33 -15.27 18.90
C GLY A 20 -13.43 -16.19 17.69
N LEU A 21 -14.08 -17.36 17.85
CA LEU A 21 -14.29 -18.31 16.76
C LEU A 21 -15.18 -17.70 15.66
N ALA A 22 -16.26 -17.01 16.05
CA ALA A 22 -17.16 -16.35 15.09
C ALA A 22 -16.45 -15.24 14.28
N LEU A 23 -15.56 -14.47 14.91
CA LEU A 23 -14.77 -13.45 14.23
C LEU A 23 -13.77 -14.03 13.23
N VAL A 24 -13.16 -15.18 13.54
CA VAL A 24 -12.27 -15.91 12.62
C VAL A 24 -13.04 -16.39 11.38
N TRP A 25 -14.25 -16.94 11.56
CA TRP A 25 -15.09 -17.37 10.42
C TRP A 25 -15.53 -16.21 9.53
N ILE A 26 -15.87 -15.06 10.11
CA ILE A 26 -16.22 -13.84 9.34
C ILE A 26 -14.99 -13.32 8.57
N GLY A 27 -13.80 -13.36 9.17
CA GLY A 27 -12.55 -12.97 8.50
C GLY A 27 -12.18 -13.91 7.33
N LEU A 28 -12.37 -15.22 7.49
CA LEU A 28 -12.12 -16.19 6.41
C LEU A 28 -13.06 -15.97 5.22
N ALA A 29 -14.34 -15.65 5.47
CA ALA A 29 -15.31 -15.38 4.41
C ALA A 29 -15.01 -14.08 3.65
N ALA A 30 -14.46 -13.05 4.32
CA ALA A 30 -14.09 -11.78 3.68
C ALA A 30 -12.82 -11.88 2.82
N GLY A 31 -11.96 -12.88 3.05
CA GLY A 31 -10.75 -13.14 2.25
C GLY A 31 -11.02 -13.85 0.93
N CYS A 32 -12.14 -14.59 0.81
CA CYS A 32 -12.61 -15.18 -0.44
C CYS A 32 -13.54 -14.23 -1.23
N ALA A 33 -13.38 -12.92 -1.06
CA ALA A 33 -14.15 -11.93 -1.80
C ALA A 33 -13.68 -11.94 -3.26
N GLN A 34 -14.42 -12.66 -4.10
CA GLN A 34 -14.35 -12.52 -5.53
C GLN A 34 -14.72 -11.07 -5.86
N ILE A 35 -13.71 -10.27 -6.20
CA ILE A 35 -13.87 -8.84 -6.51
C ILE A 35 -14.75 -8.77 -7.76
N PRO A 36 -16.03 -8.36 -7.62
CA PRO A 36 -17.00 -8.53 -8.70
C PRO A 36 -16.61 -7.69 -9.92
N GLU A 37 -16.01 -6.52 -9.72
CA GLU A 37 -15.48 -5.66 -10.81
C GLU A 37 -14.35 -6.34 -11.60
N LEU A 38 -13.50 -7.13 -10.94
CA LEU A 38 -12.43 -7.88 -11.62
C LEU A 38 -13.01 -9.12 -12.33
N ALA A 39 -14.00 -9.78 -11.74
CA ALA A 39 -14.62 -10.95 -12.33
C ALA A 39 -15.48 -10.60 -13.56
N ALA A 40 -16.10 -9.42 -13.57
CA ALA A 40 -16.90 -8.90 -14.68
C ALA A 40 -16.07 -8.34 -15.84
N SER A 41 -14.80 -7.98 -15.59
CA SER A 41 -13.89 -7.47 -16.63
C SER A 41 -13.10 -8.56 -17.36
N ILE A 42 -13.18 -9.82 -16.91
CA ILE A 42 -12.60 -10.95 -17.66
C ILE A 42 -13.53 -11.28 -18.82
N ASN A 43 -13.05 -11.03 -20.04
CA ASN A 43 -13.73 -11.43 -21.26
C ASN A 43 -13.89 -12.97 -21.28
N GLU A 44 -15.07 -13.48 -21.63
CA GLU A 44 -15.36 -14.93 -21.57
C GLU A 44 -14.39 -15.73 -22.45
N ASP A 45 -13.98 -15.16 -23.60
CA ASP A 45 -12.99 -15.74 -24.50
C ASP A 45 -11.60 -15.89 -23.87
N LEU A 46 -11.28 -15.12 -22.81
CA LEU A 46 -10.01 -15.19 -22.10
C LEU A 46 -10.01 -16.22 -20.97
N ARG A 47 -11.18 -16.65 -20.46
CA ARG A 47 -11.27 -17.57 -19.31
C ARG A 47 -10.60 -18.91 -19.56
N ASP A 48 -10.84 -19.48 -20.73
CA ASP A 48 -10.27 -20.78 -21.15
C ASP A 48 -9.17 -20.62 -22.19
N SER A 49 -8.72 -19.38 -22.42
CA SER A 49 -7.64 -19.11 -23.38
C SER A 49 -6.32 -19.71 -22.89
N ARG A 50 -5.54 -20.25 -23.83
CA ARG A 50 -4.19 -20.69 -23.52
C ARG A 50 -3.35 -19.48 -23.12
N TYR A 51 -2.65 -19.60 -21.99
CA TYR A 51 -1.70 -18.59 -21.57
C TYR A 51 -0.64 -18.36 -22.68
N PRO A 52 -0.30 -17.11 -23.01
CA PRO A 52 0.66 -16.82 -24.06
C PRO A 52 2.05 -17.38 -23.74
N ALA A 53 2.87 -17.61 -24.76
CA ALA A 53 4.23 -18.07 -24.56
C ALA A 53 5.02 -17.04 -23.73
N LEU A 54 5.65 -17.49 -22.65
CA LEU A 54 6.51 -16.66 -21.82
C LEU A 54 7.75 -16.26 -22.62
N VAL A 55 8.00 -14.95 -22.69
CA VAL A 55 9.22 -14.39 -23.28
C VAL A 55 10.17 -13.99 -22.14
N PRO A 56 11.49 -14.26 -22.25
CA PRO A 56 12.45 -13.80 -21.25
C PRO A 56 12.39 -12.29 -21.04
N ILE A 57 12.47 -11.85 -19.78
CA ILE A 57 12.34 -10.45 -19.37
C ILE A 57 13.38 -9.57 -20.06
N ASP A 58 14.62 -10.07 -20.20
CA ASP A 58 15.71 -9.37 -20.89
C ASP A 58 15.40 -9.04 -22.36
N ARG A 59 14.41 -9.71 -22.95
CA ARG A 59 13.93 -9.48 -24.33
C ARG A 59 12.59 -8.74 -24.40
N ALA A 60 11.87 -8.67 -23.29
CA ALA A 60 10.52 -8.11 -23.23
C ALA A 60 10.49 -6.66 -22.72
N VAL A 61 11.56 -6.20 -22.06
CA VAL A 61 11.60 -4.90 -21.38
C VAL A 61 12.71 -4.04 -21.99
N VAL A 62 12.39 -2.77 -22.23
CA VAL A 62 13.39 -1.76 -22.59
C VAL A 62 14.32 -1.56 -21.39
N PRO A 63 15.65 -1.57 -21.54
CA PRO A 63 16.55 -1.30 -20.43
C PRO A 63 16.20 0.02 -19.76
N LEU A 64 15.91 -0.03 -18.46
CA LEU A 64 15.76 1.17 -17.64
C LEU A 64 17.16 1.78 -17.36
N PRO A 65 17.23 3.08 -17.02
CA PRO A 65 18.46 3.68 -16.51
C PRO A 65 19.02 2.89 -15.32
N ALA A 66 20.33 3.02 -15.09
CA ALA A 66 20.93 2.41 -13.92
C ALA A 66 20.27 2.97 -12.64
N PRO A 67 19.87 2.12 -11.68
CA PRO A 67 19.20 2.57 -10.46
C PRO A 67 19.97 3.64 -9.69
N GLU A 68 21.30 3.61 -9.76
CA GLU A 68 22.18 4.56 -9.08
C GLU A 68 22.02 6.00 -9.59
N GLU A 69 21.78 6.17 -10.89
CA GLU A 69 21.62 7.48 -11.51
C GLU A 69 20.31 8.13 -11.04
N GLU A 70 19.19 7.40 -11.14
CA GLU A 70 17.87 7.85 -10.68
C GLU A 70 17.82 8.08 -9.16
N ALA A 71 18.52 7.24 -8.38
CA ALA A 71 18.57 7.36 -6.94
C ALA A 71 19.27 8.66 -6.49
N SER A 72 20.31 9.08 -7.22
CA SER A 72 21.07 10.29 -6.87
C SER A 72 20.24 11.57 -6.99
N GLU A 73 19.48 11.70 -8.07
CA GLU A 73 18.59 12.84 -8.31
C GLU A 73 17.47 12.88 -7.27
N LEU A 74 16.82 11.73 -7.04
CA LEU A 74 15.76 11.60 -6.05
C LEU A 74 16.24 11.92 -4.63
N GLN A 75 17.43 11.44 -4.26
CA GLN A 75 18.02 11.69 -2.95
C GLN A 75 18.25 13.20 -2.74
N SER A 76 18.76 13.91 -3.74
CA SER A 76 18.96 15.36 -3.68
C SER A 76 17.66 16.13 -3.44
N GLU A 77 16.56 15.70 -4.08
CA GLU A 77 15.25 16.31 -3.92
C GLU A 77 14.69 16.08 -2.50
N LEU A 78 14.81 14.86 -1.99
CA LEU A 78 14.35 14.50 -0.65
C LEU A 78 15.12 15.26 0.44
N ASP A 79 16.42 15.48 0.28
CA ASP A 79 17.21 16.26 1.22
C ASP A 79 16.83 17.75 1.21
N ALA A 80 16.59 18.32 0.03
CA ALA A 80 16.08 19.68 -0.10
C ALA A 80 14.70 19.83 0.56
N ARG A 81 13.81 18.85 0.38
CA ARG A 81 12.49 18.79 1.03
C ARG A 81 12.64 18.70 2.55
N ARG A 82 13.49 17.79 3.06
CA ARG A 82 13.77 17.66 4.51
C ARG A 82 14.29 18.97 5.10
N ALA A 83 15.23 19.64 4.45
CA ALA A 83 15.78 20.89 4.94
C ALA A 83 14.71 21.99 5.09
N ARG A 84 13.80 22.11 4.12
CA ARG A 84 12.66 23.05 4.21
C ARG A 84 11.73 22.70 5.37
N LEU A 85 11.42 21.42 5.56
CA LEU A 85 10.56 20.98 6.66
C LEU A 85 11.20 21.21 8.03
N ARG A 86 12.51 20.97 8.17
CA ARG A 86 13.26 21.25 9.41
C ARG A 86 13.22 22.73 9.78
N ARG A 87 13.50 23.62 8.83
CA ARG A 87 13.42 25.07 9.06
C ARG A 87 12.02 25.53 9.50
N ARG A 88 10.97 24.96 8.90
CA ARG A 88 9.58 25.25 9.31
C ARG A 88 9.27 24.74 10.70
N ALA A 89 9.75 23.56 11.06
CA ALA A 89 9.57 23.01 12.40
C ALA A 89 10.30 23.84 13.46
N GLU A 90 11.55 24.25 13.18
CA GLU A 90 12.33 25.13 14.05
C GLU A 90 11.64 26.48 14.27
N ALA A 91 11.09 27.09 13.22
CA ALA A 91 10.31 28.32 13.33
C ALA A 91 9.10 28.15 14.28
N MET A 92 8.31 27.08 14.13
CA MET A 92 7.16 26.81 15.00
C MET A 92 7.57 26.53 16.46
N LEU A 93 8.68 25.81 16.67
CA LEU A 93 9.20 25.53 18.01
C LEU A 93 9.67 26.82 18.70
N ASN A 94 10.31 27.71 17.95
CA ASN A 94 10.78 28.99 18.47
C ASN A 94 9.62 29.97 18.75
N GLU A 95 8.54 29.91 17.96
CA GLU A 95 7.30 30.66 18.23
C GLU A 95 6.59 30.19 19.51
N GLY A 96 6.65 28.88 19.83
CA GLY A 96 6.08 28.32 21.05
C GLY A 96 6.93 28.49 22.32
N ALA A 97 8.21 28.85 22.20
CA ALA A 97 9.12 29.04 23.33
C ALA A 97 9.18 30.50 23.85
N GLY A 98 8.50 31.42 23.15
CA GLY A 98 8.48 32.86 23.46
C GLY A 98 7.15 33.41 23.99
N GLY A 99 6.21 32.55 24.39
CA GLY A 99 4.90 32.92 24.95
C GLY A 99 4.75 32.54 26.42
#